data_AF-A0A316QB34-F1
#
_entry.id   AF-A0A316QB34-F1
#
_cell.length_a   1.000
_cell.length_b   1.000
_cell.length_c   1.000
_cell.angle_alpha   90.00
_cell.angle_beta   90.00
_cell.angle_gamma   90.00
#
_symmetry.space_group_name_H-M   'P 1'
#
loop_
_entity.id
_entity.type
_entity.pdbx_description
1 polymer ?
#
loop_
_entity_poly.entity_id
_entity_poly.type
_entity_poly.pdbx_seq_one_letter_code
_entity_poly.pdbx_strand_id
1 'polypeptide(L)'
;MLDADFPAKSALYRRFFARLRENCEITARNLRETNGIFYAKMQTSSRSPSAKNEKEDSKMTREEKIIQLEKMLRKVPDALSPMKASRCSPLGKNHIYELIKSGELRAFVYKGSYLIAKIDLIEYLADHSDEKSRRNYMIRKDGDKR
;
A
#
# COMPACT_ATOMS: atom_id res chain seq x y z
N MET A 1 -12.07 -39.57 27.09
CA MET A 1 -10.91 -39.70 26.19
C MET A 1 -11.46 -39.64 24.77
N LEU A 2 -11.35 -38.47 24.12
CA LEU A 2 -11.90 -38.23 22.78
C LEU A 2 -10.75 -38.21 21.80
N ASP A 3 -10.61 -39.30 21.05
CA ASP A 3 -9.69 -39.42 19.94
C ASP A 3 -10.34 -38.97 18.62
N ALA A 4 -9.52 -38.26 17.84
CA ALA A 4 -9.47 -38.22 16.38
C ALA A 4 -10.74 -37.83 15.60
N ASP A 5 -10.84 -36.54 15.24
CA ASP A 5 -11.51 -36.11 14.00
C ASP A 5 -10.99 -34.73 13.54
N PHE A 6 -9.85 -34.70 12.85
CA PHE A 6 -9.30 -33.45 12.28
C PHE A 6 -8.69 -33.48 10.86
N PRO A 7 -8.97 -34.44 9.95
CA PRO A 7 -8.47 -34.32 8.57
C PRO A 7 -9.33 -33.42 7.67
N ALA A 8 -10.65 -33.31 7.89
CA ALA A 8 -11.58 -32.67 6.95
C ALA A 8 -11.47 -31.13 6.87
N LYS A 9 -11.09 -30.45 7.97
CA LYS A 9 -10.93 -28.98 7.99
C LYS A 9 -9.72 -28.51 7.17
N SER A 10 -8.73 -29.36 6.97
CA SER A 10 -7.51 -29.04 6.22
C SER A 10 -7.76 -28.94 4.70
N ALA A 11 -8.65 -29.77 4.16
CA ALA A 11 -8.96 -29.82 2.74
C ALA A 11 -9.79 -28.62 2.27
N LEU A 12 -10.77 -28.20 3.06
CA LEU A 12 -11.56 -26.99 2.80
C LEU A 12 -10.69 -25.72 2.89
N TYR A 13 -9.77 -25.66 3.85
CA TYR A 13 -8.82 -24.55 3.97
C TYR A 13 -7.88 -24.48 2.76
N ARG A 14 -7.33 -25.61 2.31
CA ARG A 14 -6.48 -25.65 1.10
C ARG A 14 -7.24 -25.22 -0.15
N ARG A 15 -8.50 -25.65 -0.32
CA ARG A 15 -9.35 -25.25 -1.45
C ARG A 15 -9.68 -23.75 -1.40
N PHE A 16 -9.96 -23.21 -0.22
CA PHE A 16 -10.23 -21.79 -0.04
C PHE A 16 -9.00 -20.93 -0.39
N PHE A 17 -7.81 -21.30 0.10
CA PHE A 17 -6.57 -20.59 -0.23
C PHE A 17 -6.13 -20.76 -1.69
N ALA A 18 -6.36 -21.93 -2.29
CA ALA A 18 -6.12 -22.12 -3.73
C ALA A 18 -7.01 -21.19 -4.57
N ARG A 19 -8.30 -21.07 -4.21
CA ARG A 19 -9.25 -20.18 -4.90
C ARG A 19 -8.92 -18.69 -4.71
N LEU A 20 -8.44 -18.31 -3.51
CA LEU A 20 -7.94 -16.95 -3.28
C LEU A 20 -6.68 -16.66 -4.12
N ARG A 21 -5.79 -17.64 -4.29
CA ARG A 21 -4.60 -17.50 -5.12
C ARG A 21 -4.96 -17.31 -6.61
N GLU A 22 -5.88 -18.13 -7.12
CA GLU A 22 -6.38 -18.00 -8.50
C GLU A 22 -7.04 -16.64 -8.73
N ASN A 23 -7.88 -16.17 -7.81
CA ASN A 23 -8.51 -14.84 -7.92
C ASN A 23 -7.48 -13.69 -7.92
N CYS A 24 -6.42 -13.79 -7.11
CA CYS A 24 -5.33 -12.82 -7.12
C CYS A 24 -4.53 -12.85 -8.43
N GLU A 25 -4.27 -14.04 -8.99
CA GLU A 25 -3.55 -14.20 -10.27
C GLU A 25 -4.36 -13.64 -11.46
N ILE A 26 -5.68 -13.84 -11.47
CA ILE A 26 -6.58 -13.28 -12.48
C ILE A 26 -6.57 -11.74 -12.40
N THR A 27 -6.65 -11.18 -11.19
CA THR A 27 -6.60 -9.72 -10.98
C THR A 27 -5.26 -9.13 -11.41
N ALA A 28 -4.16 -9.83 -11.14
CA ALA A 28 -2.82 -9.41 -11.52
C ALA A 28 -2.55 -9.50 -13.04
N ARG A 29 -3.20 -10.42 -13.76
CA ARG A 29 -3.16 -10.47 -15.24
C ARG A 29 -3.93 -9.33 -15.86
N ASN A 30 -5.15 -9.07 -15.37
CA ASN A 30 -5.97 -7.96 -15.85
C ASN A 30 -5.26 -6.60 -15.68
N LEU A 31 -4.53 -6.40 -14.58
CA LEU A 31 -3.75 -5.18 -14.35
C LEU A 31 -2.57 -5.01 -15.33
N ARG A 32 -1.93 -6.10 -15.78
CA ARG A 32 -0.85 -6.04 -16.77
C ARG A 32 -1.38 -5.71 -18.17
N GLU A 33 -2.53 -6.25 -18.52
CA GLU A 33 -3.19 -5.98 -19.80
C GLU A 33 -3.64 -4.52 -19.91
N THR A 34 -4.22 -3.95 -18.83
CA THR A 34 -4.60 -2.53 -18.82
C THR A 34 -3.40 -1.60 -18.87
N ASN A 35 -2.30 -1.95 -18.18
CA ASN A 35 -1.10 -1.13 -18.18
C ASN A 35 -0.37 -1.16 -19.53
N GLY A 36 -0.35 -2.30 -20.23
CA GLY A 36 0.23 -2.40 -21.58
C GLY A 36 -0.47 -1.51 -22.61
N ILE A 37 -1.79 -1.39 -22.53
CA ILE A 37 -2.59 -0.52 -23.41
C ILE A 37 -2.31 0.96 -23.12
N PHE A 38 -2.10 1.32 -21.86
CA PHE A 38 -1.81 2.70 -21.45
C PHE A 38 -0.45 3.19 -21.98
N TYR A 39 0.60 2.36 -21.90
CA TYR A 39 1.94 2.74 -22.37
C TYR A 39 2.07 2.80 -23.91
N ALA A 40 1.30 2.00 -24.66
CA ALA A 40 1.30 2.06 -26.12
C ALA A 40 0.64 3.33 -26.67
N LYS A 41 -0.34 3.89 -25.96
CA LYS A 41 -1.08 5.09 -26.39
C LYS A 41 -0.31 6.40 -26.18
N MET A 42 0.66 6.43 -25.27
CA MET A 42 1.48 7.63 -25.01
C MET A 42 2.60 7.88 -26.05
N GLN A 43 2.98 6.91 -26.88
CA GLN A 43 4.12 7.06 -27.80
C GLN A 43 3.78 7.77 -29.13
N THR A 44 2.52 8.09 -29.42
CA THR A 44 2.12 8.66 -30.72
C THR A 44 1.70 10.13 -30.71
N SER A 45 1.64 10.81 -29.55
CA SER A 45 1.38 12.26 -29.53
C SER A 45 2.65 13.06 -29.26
N SER A 46 3.48 13.16 -30.29
CA SER A 46 4.56 14.14 -30.36
C SER A 46 3.96 15.54 -30.56
N ARG A 47 3.92 16.33 -29.47
CA ARG A 47 3.89 17.79 -29.57
C ARG A 47 4.51 18.41 -28.32
N SER A 48 5.78 18.79 -28.42
CA SER A 48 6.44 19.82 -27.60
C SER A 48 6.63 21.07 -28.47
N PRO A 49 7.01 22.26 -27.95
CA PRO A 49 7.43 22.58 -26.58
C PRO A 49 6.80 23.88 -26.00
N SER A 50 6.82 24.05 -24.68
CA SER A 50 6.92 25.41 -24.11
C SER A 50 7.54 25.37 -22.72
N ALA A 51 8.72 25.97 -22.63
CA ALA A 51 9.47 26.19 -21.40
C ALA A 51 8.82 27.28 -20.56
N LYS A 52 8.60 26.99 -19.27
CA LYS A 52 8.68 27.99 -18.21
C LYS A 52 9.46 27.37 -17.04
N ASN A 53 10.64 27.94 -16.82
CA ASN A 53 11.49 27.71 -15.65
C ASN A 53 10.76 28.17 -14.38
N GLU A 54 10.55 27.26 -13.43
CA GLU A 54 10.44 27.57 -12.01
C GLU A 54 11.25 26.51 -11.25
N LYS A 55 12.06 26.97 -10.29
CA LYS A 55 13.13 26.21 -9.63
C LYS A 55 12.62 24.88 -9.04
N GLU A 56 13.08 23.77 -9.60
CA GLU A 56 12.79 22.42 -9.10
C GLU A 56 13.68 22.14 -7.87
N ASP A 57 13.23 22.61 -6.71
CA ASP A 57 13.77 22.20 -5.42
C ASP A 57 13.50 20.70 -5.21
N SER A 58 14.45 19.85 -5.58
CA SER A 58 14.81 18.55 -4.95
C SER A 58 13.71 17.68 -4.33
N LYS A 59 12.49 17.69 -4.87
CA LYS A 59 11.35 17.00 -4.28
C LYS A 59 11.30 15.56 -4.78
N MET A 60 11.28 14.61 -3.85
CA MET A 60 11.18 13.19 -4.20
C MET A 60 9.93 12.89 -5.03
N THR A 61 10.09 12.09 -6.08
CA THR A 61 8.95 11.60 -6.84
C THR A 61 8.12 10.64 -5.99
N ARG A 62 6.84 10.46 -6.34
CA ARG A 62 5.94 9.53 -5.64
C ARG A 62 6.49 8.11 -5.61
N GLU A 63 7.08 7.66 -6.71
CA GLU A 63 7.67 6.32 -6.85
C GLU A 63 8.88 6.14 -5.94
N GLU A 64 9.76 7.14 -5.88
CA GLU A 64 10.90 7.14 -4.96
C GLU A 64 10.45 7.06 -3.49
N LYS A 65 9.38 7.78 -3.13
CA LYS A 65 8.78 7.73 -1.79
C LYS A 65 8.28 6.33 -1.44
N ILE A 66 7.58 5.66 -2.36
CA ILE A 66 7.07 4.30 -2.17
C ILE A 66 8.23 3.33 -1.95
N ILE A 67 9.25 3.35 -2.82
CA ILE A 67 10.43 2.48 -2.71
C ILE A 67 11.10 2.68 -1.35
N GLN A 68 11.18 3.91 -0.87
CA GLN A 68 11.81 4.20 0.41
C GLN A 68 10.96 3.75 1.60
N LEU A 69 9.65 3.94 1.55
CA LEU A 69 8.73 3.42 2.56
C LEU A 69 8.76 1.88 2.61
N GLU A 70 8.85 1.21 1.46
CA GLU A 70 9.03 -0.24 1.39
C GLU A 70 10.33 -0.70 2.07
N LYS A 71 11.44 0.02 1.84
CA LYS A 71 12.71 -0.24 2.53
C LYS A 71 12.57 -0.04 4.05
N MET A 72 11.95 1.04 4.49
CA MET A 72 11.74 1.34 5.92
C MET A 72 10.86 0.30 6.60
N LEU A 73 9.83 -0.20 5.90
CA LEU A 73 8.86 -1.17 6.40
C LEU A 73 9.21 -2.62 6.06
N ARG A 74 10.46 -2.91 5.67
CA ARG A 74 10.88 -4.27 5.28
C ARG A 74 10.68 -5.33 6.36
N LYS A 75 10.81 -4.96 7.64
CA LYS A 75 10.64 -5.87 8.79
C LYS A 75 9.18 -6.00 9.26
N VAL A 76 8.28 -5.18 8.69
CA VAL A 76 6.88 -5.10 9.08
C VAL A 76 6.09 -6.14 8.28
N PRO A 77 5.18 -6.92 8.92
CA PRO A 77 4.38 -7.92 8.21
C PRO A 77 3.44 -7.27 7.19
N ASP A 78 3.07 -8.02 6.15
CA ASP A 78 2.22 -7.52 5.07
C ASP A 78 0.79 -7.21 5.50
N ALA A 79 0.33 -7.81 6.61
CA ALA A 79 -0.95 -7.54 7.22
C ALA A 79 -0.77 -6.95 8.63
N LEU A 80 -1.40 -5.81 8.87
CA LEU A 80 -1.24 -5.01 10.07
C LEU A 80 -2.57 -4.81 10.79
N SER A 81 -2.54 -4.88 12.12
CA SER A 81 -3.64 -4.31 12.90
C SER A 81 -3.50 -2.79 12.96
N PRO A 82 -4.59 -2.03 13.21
CA PRO A 82 -4.52 -0.57 13.38
C PRO A 82 -3.49 -0.13 14.43
N MET A 83 -3.32 -0.95 15.49
CA MET A 83 -2.31 -0.69 16.51
C MET A 83 -0.88 -0.85 16.00
N LYS A 84 -0.61 -1.87 15.17
CA LYS A 84 0.71 -2.04 14.55
C LYS A 84 0.99 -0.94 13.54
N ALA A 85 -0.02 -0.59 12.73
CA ALA A 85 0.07 0.52 11.78
C ALA A 85 0.43 1.84 12.47
N SER A 86 -0.16 2.14 13.64
CA SER A 86 0.17 3.35 14.41
C SER A 86 1.60 3.35 14.96
N ARG A 87 2.22 2.18 15.17
CA ARG A 87 3.59 2.09 15.66
C ARG A 87 4.64 2.18 14.55
N CYS A 88 4.30 1.76 13.34
CA CYS A 88 5.21 1.80 12.19
C CYS A 88 5.00 3.01 11.28
N SER A 89 3.98 3.83 11.56
CA SER A 89 3.69 5.05 10.81
C SER A 89 3.67 6.27 11.72
N PRO A 90 3.84 7.47 11.17
CA PRO A 90 3.66 8.73 11.90
C PRO A 90 2.19 9.01 12.28
N LEU A 91 1.24 8.16 11.87
CA LEU A 91 -0.18 8.32 12.12
C LEU A 91 -0.55 7.82 13.53
N GLY A 92 -1.37 8.62 14.23
CA GLY A 92 -1.90 8.21 15.53
C GLY A 92 -3.00 7.15 15.39
N LYS A 93 -3.16 6.30 16.42
CA LYS A 93 -4.20 5.26 16.48
C LYS A 93 -5.59 5.78 16.09
N ASN A 94 -6.03 6.90 16.69
CA ASN A 94 -7.36 7.46 16.44
C ASN A 94 -7.52 7.87 14.98
N HIS A 95 -6.49 8.52 14.43
CA HIS A 95 -6.48 8.95 13.04
C HIS A 95 -6.56 7.76 12.08
N ILE A 96 -5.86 6.66 12.35
CA ILE A 96 -5.98 5.43 11.55
C ILE A 96 -7.42 4.89 11.58
N TYR A 97 -8.10 4.90 12.73
CA TYR A 97 -9.50 4.50 12.80
C TYR A 97 -10.44 5.47 12.06
N GLU A 98 -10.14 6.76 12.06
CA GLU A 98 -10.88 7.75 11.27
C GLU A 98 -10.71 7.46 9.77
N LEU A 99 -9.49 7.20 9.30
CA LEU A 99 -9.20 6.89 7.90
C LEU A 99 -9.87 5.59 7.43
N ILE A 100 -9.96 4.60 8.32
CA ILE A 100 -10.71 3.36 8.04
C ILE A 100 -12.20 3.65 7.93
N LYS A 101 -12.74 4.54 8.79
CA LYS A 101 -14.17 4.90 8.77
C LYS A 101 -14.53 5.80 7.60
N SER A 102 -13.65 6.71 7.20
CA SER A 102 -13.84 7.58 6.02
C SER A 102 -13.66 6.82 4.71
N GLY A 103 -12.97 5.67 4.76
CA GLY A 103 -12.69 4.85 3.57
C GLY A 103 -11.45 5.28 2.81
N GLU A 104 -10.71 6.28 3.31
CA GLU A 104 -9.43 6.73 2.75
C GLU A 104 -8.33 5.67 2.92
N LEU A 105 -8.37 4.90 4.01
CA LEU A 105 -7.48 3.77 4.22
C LEU A 105 -8.25 2.46 4.13
N ARG A 106 -7.88 1.64 3.14
CA ARG A 106 -8.48 0.32 2.93
C ARG A 106 -8.12 -0.61 4.10
N ALA A 107 -9.16 -1.24 4.66
CA ALA A 107 -9.01 -2.24 5.70
C ALA A 107 -10.06 -3.33 5.54
N PHE A 108 -9.67 -4.55 5.90
CA PHE A 108 -10.52 -5.73 5.94
C PHE A 108 -10.91 -6.03 7.38
N VAL A 109 -12.10 -6.58 7.59
CA VAL A 109 -12.52 -7.07 8.91
C VAL A 109 -12.33 -8.58 8.95
N TYR A 110 -11.48 -9.05 9.87
CA TYR A 110 -11.26 -10.47 10.09
C TYR A 110 -11.42 -10.81 11.57
N LYS A 111 -12.34 -11.74 11.89
CA LYS A 111 -12.69 -12.14 13.27
C LYS A 111 -12.98 -10.96 14.20
N GLY A 112 -13.72 -9.96 13.71
CA GLY A 112 -14.10 -8.77 14.47
C GLY A 112 -12.96 -7.75 14.68
N SER A 113 -11.80 -7.94 14.06
CA SER A 113 -10.69 -6.99 14.10
C SER A 113 -10.38 -6.43 12.71
N TYR A 114 -9.98 -5.16 12.64
CA TYR A 114 -9.50 -4.56 11.40
C TYR A 114 -8.10 -5.06 11.06
N LEU A 115 -7.87 -5.26 9.77
CA LEU A 115 -6.64 -5.68 9.16
C LEU A 115 -6.34 -4.75 7.98
N ILE A 116 -5.17 -4.14 7.97
CA ILE A 116 -4.73 -3.16 6.98
C ILE A 116 -3.59 -3.81 6.20
N ALA A 117 -3.62 -3.75 4.87
CA ALA A 117 -2.49 -4.22 4.08
C ALA A 117 -1.35 -3.21 4.15
N LYS A 118 -0.12 -3.70 4.22
CA LYS A 118 1.09 -2.86 4.24
C LYS A 118 1.17 -1.98 3.00
N ILE A 119 0.77 -2.50 1.85
CA ILE A 119 0.74 -1.76 0.58
C ILE A 119 -0.20 -0.55 0.64
N ASP A 120 -1.43 -0.74 1.16
CA ASP A 120 -2.44 0.33 1.26
C ASP A 120 -1.95 1.44 2.20
N LEU A 121 -1.25 1.06 3.28
CA LEU A 121 -0.64 2.01 4.19
C LEU A 121 0.50 2.79 3.52
N ILE A 122 1.34 2.14 2.71
CA ILE A 122 2.44 2.79 2.00
C ILE A 122 1.91 3.78 0.95
N GLU A 123 0.91 3.38 0.18
CA GLU A 123 0.26 4.25 -0.81
C GLU A 123 -0.33 5.49 -0.15
N TYR A 124 -1.11 5.30 0.92
CA TYR A 124 -1.66 6.42 1.69
C TYR A 124 -0.55 7.36 2.19
N LEU A 125 0.53 6.81 2.76
CA LEU A 125 1.62 7.61 3.30
C LEU A 125 2.37 8.40 2.22
N ALA A 126 2.55 7.82 1.03
CA ALA A 126 3.21 8.45 -0.10
C ALA A 126 2.37 9.61 -0.68
N ASP A 127 1.05 9.44 -0.72
CA ASP A 127 0.12 10.45 -1.25
C ASP A 127 -0.03 11.64 -0.29
N HIS A 128 0.02 11.42 1.03
CA HIS A 128 -0.22 12.44 2.05
C HIS A 128 1.07 13.00 2.68
N SER A 129 2.27 12.60 2.22
CA SER A 129 3.54 13.05 2.81
C SER A 129 3.78 14.56 2.68
N ASP A 130 3.19 15.18 1.67
CA ASP A 130 3.42 16.60 1.34
C ASP A 130 2.28 17.49 1.84
N GLU A 131 1.24 16.90 2.43
CA GLU A 131 0.10 17.66 2.92
C GLU A 131 0.50 18.41 4.20
N LYS A 132 0.18 19.71 4.25
CA LYS A 132 0.38 20.56 5.43
C LYS A 132 -0.66 20.22 6.50
N SER A 133 -0.63 19.00 7.03
CA SER A 133 -1.48 18.57 8.14
C SER A 133 -0.83 18.83 9.50
N ARG A 134 -1.56 18.60 10.59
CA ARG A 134 -1.10 18.86 11.97
C ARG A 134 0.12 18.02 12.39
N ARG A 135 0.45 16.95 11.66
CA ARG A 135 1.65 16.13 11.84
C ARG A 135 2.30 15.86 10.49
N ASN A 136 2.98 16.88 9.98
CA ASN A 136 3.79 16.72 8.79
C ASN A 136 4.91 15.72 9.07
N TYR A 137 5.02 14.71 8.23
CA TYR A 137 6.15 13.82 8.17
C TYR A 137 6.74 13.91 6.77
N MET A 138 8.07 14.00 6.70
CA MET A 138 8.77 14.09 5.42
C MET A 138 9.54 12.80 5.21
N ILE A 139 9.35 12.19 4.05
CA ILE A 139 10.15 11.05 3.61
C ILE A 139 11.44 11.66 3.03
N ARG A 140 12.61 11.20 3.50
CA ARG A 140 13.93 11.73 3.11
C ARG A 140 14.76 10.66 2.42
N LYS A 141 15.56 11.04 1.42
CA LYS A 141 16.48 10.13 0.71
C LYS A 141 17.57 9.55 1.63
N ASP A 142 18.01 8.34 1.30
CA ASP A 142 19.12 7.67 1.98
C ASP A 142 20.39 8.55 1.87
N GLY A 143 20.93 9.00 3.00
CA GLY A 143 22.14 9.86 3.05
C GLY A 143 21.91 11.30 3.51
N ASP A 144 20.65 11.74 3.64
CA ASP A 144 20.28 13.06 4.15
C ASP A 144 20.37 13.09 5.70
N LYS A 145 21.60 13.12 6.23
CA LYS A 145 21.88 13.17 7.67
C LYS A 145 21.59 14.57 8.22
N ARG A 146 21.00 14.62 9.42
CA ARG A 146 20.88 15.83 10.25
C ARG A 146 22.23 16.28 10.79
#